data_AF-A0A9P2TC35-F1
#
_entry.id   AF-A0A9P2TC35-F1
#
_cell.length_a   1.000
_cell.length_b   1.000
_cell.length_c   1.000
_cell.angle_alpha   90.00
_cell.angle_beta   90.00
_cell.angle_gamma   90.00
#
_symmetry.space_group_name_H-M   'P 1'
#
loop_
_entity.id
_entity.type
_entity.pdbx_description
1 polymer ?
#
loop_
_entity_poly.entity_id
_entity_poly.type
_entity_poly.pdbx_seq_one_letter_code
_entity_poly.pdbx_strand_id
1 'polypeptide(L)'
;MTVLLAVVTAILVTPAVAVADTQGGETLNGQIRKPETVAGIDITVFQGDEEIGTATTDSEGRWEVALPGPGNYRVVLDEESVPDEFVVADQPGAEHADVNVRPGQQRTVIFVLAYADEASTEPSPSQSSDDADDGAGAAASDTEDGLAAPGVSSNASFGTKAIQLTVAGLLYGLIIAISAVGLSLIFGTTKLTNFAHGDMVTFGALMALLVSGMTLFAGLHTAVTNLLADVWLLGPVLGFVTRPMVLGTVVAVLLGAALGAFLERFIWRPLRKRNVALIQMFIVSIGLAMVLRHVLMVAFGSNRMSYPDFQLQAMLRLGPIAITPRDLVLMILSVLVLVGVAALLQFTRVGKAMRAVSDNRDLAESSGINVDRVTLYVWTLGGALTALGGVFYGLNQIVHWQMGFHLLLLMFAAVILGGLGTAYGAMVGGLIIGLVAQLSTLWFPSQLMNAWALGLMIIMLLVRPQGILGRRERVG
;
A
#
# COMPACT_ATOMS: atom_id res chain seq x y z
N MET A 1 -18.85 -3.02 -28.53
CA MET A 1 -19.83 -3.15 -27.44
C MET A 1 -19.89 -4.58 -26.90
N THR A 2 -19.95 -5.59 -27.77
CA THR A 2 -19.91 -7.03 -27.42
C THR A 2 -18.61 -7.49 -26.73
N VAL A 3 -17.45 -6.93 -27.08
CA VAL A 3 -16.18 -7.28 -26.40
C VAL A 3 -16.09 -6.67 -25.00
N LEU A 4 -16.67 -5.48 -24.79
CA LEU A 4 -16.73 -4.85 -23.46
C LEU A 4 -17.66 -5.63 -22.54
N LEU A 5 -18.79 -6.13 -23.07
CA LEU A 5 -19.68 -7.01 -22.34
C LEU A 5 -19.02 -8.37 -22.05
N ALA A 6 -18.29 -8.96 -23.01
CA ALA A 6 -17.59 -10.22 -22.82
C ALA A 6 -16.45 -10.13 -21.76
N VAL A 7 -15.72 -9.01 -21.70
CA VAL A 7 -14.69 -8.78 -20.67
C VAL A 7 -15.33 -8.52 -19.29
N VAL A 8 -16.45 -7.81 -19.23
CA VAL A 8 -17.22 -7.61 -17.98
C VAL A 8 -17.86 -8.93 -17.50
N THR A 9 -18.31 -9.79 -18.42
CA THR A 9 -18.94 -11.08 -18.08
C THR A 9 -17.90 -12.13 -17.68
N ALA A 10 -16.68 -12.08 -18.23
CA ALA A 10 -15.59 -12.99 -17.85
C ALA A 10 -14.95 -12.64 -16.48
N ILE A 11 -15.13 -11.42 -15.99
CA ILE A 11 -14.69 -10.98 -14.65
C ILE A 11 -15.75 -11.31 -13.58
N LEU A 12 -16.98 -11.64 -13.98
CA LEU A 12 -18.11 -11.93 -13.07
C LEU A 12 -18.26 -13.40 -12.66
N VAL A 13 -17.34 -14.28 -13.06
CA VAL A 13 -17.33 -15.68 -12.60
C VAL A 13 -16.18 -15.86 -11.61
N THR A 14 -16.33 -15.26 -10.44
CA THR A 14 -15.73 -15.83 -9.23
C THR A 14 -16.67 -16.93 -8.74
N PRO A 15 -16.18 -18.11 -8.31
CA PRO A 15 -17.02 -19.00 -7.52
C PRO A 15 -17.40 -18.21 -6.27
N ALA A 16 -18.70 -17.95 -6.12
CA ALA A 16 -19.27 -17.55 -4.85
C ALA A 16 -18.84 -18.62 -3.84
N VAL A 17 -17.87 -18.29 -2.99
CA VAL A 17 -17.75 -18.98 -1.72
C VAL A 17 -19.03 -18.62 -1.01
N ALA A 18 -19.96 -19.58 -0.96
CA ALA A 18 -21.12 -19.50 -0.10
C ALA A 18 -20.60 -19.36 1.33
N VAL A 19 -20.51 -18.13 1.80
CA VAL A 19 -20.52 -17.86 3.23
C VAL A 19 -21.96 -18.14 3.62
N ALA A 20 -22.15 -19.25 4.33
CA ALA A 20 -23.42 -19.56 4.95
C ALA A 20 -23.84 -18.33 5.77
N ASP A 21 -25.04 -17.85 5.49
CA ASP A 21 -25.72 -16.82 6.26
C ASP A 21 -26.04 -17.39 7.64
N THR A 22 -25.05 -17.39 8.54
CA THR A 22 -25.31 -17.43 9.97
C THR A 22 -25.45 -15.99 10.41
N GLN A 23 -26.69 -15.56 10.63
CA GLN A 23 -26.98 -14.49 11.58
C GLN A 23 -26.41 -14.91 12.94
N GLY A 24 -25.12 -14.63 13.14
CA GLY A 24 -24.41 -14.79 14.40
C GLY A 24 -24.25 -13.41 15.00
N GLY A 25 -24.61 -13.27 16.27
CA GLY A 25 -24.45 -12.03 17.03
C GLY A 25 -23.01 -11.53 17.06
N GLU A 26 -22.78 -10.37 17.67
CA GLU A 26 -21.44 -9.87 17.92
C GLU A 26 -20.61 -10.97 18.64
N THR A 27 -19.50 -11.42 18.06
CA THR A 27 -18.61 -12.39 18.71
C THR A 27 -17.25 -11.77 18.95
N LEU A 28 -16.68 -12.10 20.11
CA LEU A 28 -15.32 -11.75 20.48
C LEU A 28 -14.51 -13.03 20.54
N ASN A 29 -13.42 -13.06 19.78
CA ASN A 29 -12.59 -14.25 19.65
C ASN A 29 -11.14 -13.93 20.00
N GLY A 30 -10.34 -14.96 20.15
CA GLY A 30 -8.93 -14.76 20.39
C GLY A 30 -8.08 -15.99 20.15
N GLN A 31 -6.78 -15.80 20.32
CA GLN A 31 -5.78 -16.85 20.19
C GLN A 31 -4.66 -16.66 21.21
N ILE A 32 -4.24 -17.74 21.84
CA ILE A 32 -3.02 -17.79 22.67
C ILE A 32 -1.83 -18.09 21.77
N ARG A 33 -0.75 -17.30 21.91
CA ARG A 33 0.44 -17.45 21.05
C ARG A 33 1.72 -17.71 21.84
N LYS A 34 2.48 -18.67 21.29
CA LYS A 34 3.82 -19.11 21.70
C LYS A 34 3.90 -19.70 23.11
N PRO A 35 4.84 -20.62 23.34
CA PRO A 35 5.70 -21.31 22.36
C PRO A 35 4.99 -22.49 21.67
N GLU A 36 3.88 -22.98 22.20
CA GLU A 36 2.97 -23.95 21.58
C GLU A 36 1.51 -23.49 21.71
N THR A 37 0.59 -24.07 20.94
CA THR A 37 -0.85 -23.81 21.11
C THR A 37 -1.36 -24.58 22.31
N VAL A 38 -1.81 -23.87 23.35
CA VAL A 38 -2.23 -24.46 24.61
C VAL A 38 -3.76 -24.50 24.68
N ALA A 39 -4.29 -25.71 24.81
CA ALA A 39 -5.71 -25.95 25.06
C ALA A 39 -6.00 -25.93 26.56
N GLY A 40 -7.25 -25.65 26.94
CA GLY A 40 -7.66 -25.76 28.34
C GLY A 40 -7.44 -24.51 29.18
N ILE A 41 -7.10 -23.37 28.57
CA ILE A 41 -6.98 -22.08 29.27
C ILE A 41 -8.35 -21.40 29.26
N ASP A 42 -8.83 -21.03 30.44
CA ASP A 42 -10.12 -20.39 30.63
C ASP A 42 -9.99 -18.87 30.51
N ILE A 43 -10.93 -18.29 29.77
CA ILE A 43 -10.97 -16.87 29.47
C ILE A 43 -12.37 -16.35 29.76
N THR A 44 -12.45 -15.30 30.56
CA THR A 44 -13.70 -14.70 31.01
C THR A 44 -13.87 -13.31 30.43
N VAL A 45 -15.03 -13.05 29.86
CA VAL A 45 -15.38 -11.74 29.27
C VAL A 45 -16.38 -11.04 30.19
N PHE A 46 -16.04 -9.81 30.58
CA PHE A 46 -16.85 -8.95 31.43
C PHE A 46 -17.32 -7.70 30.66
N GLN A 47 -18.46 -7.15 31.07
CA GLN A 47 -18.90 -5.81 30.69
C GLN A 47 -19.19 -5.02 31.97
N GLY A 48 -18.30 -4.09 32.31
CA GLY A 48 -18.32 -3.49 33.66
C GLY A 48 -17.93 -4.55 34.70
N ASP A 49 -18.84 -4.80 35.66
CA ASP A 49 -18.68 -5.82 36.71
C ASP A 49 -19.51 -7.08 36.45
N GLU A 50 -20.22 -7.16 35.31
CA GLU A 50 -21.06 -8.30 34.94
C GLU A 50 -20.29 -9.28 34.04
N GLU A 51 -20.32 -10.56 34.39
CA GLU A 51 -19.74 -11.64 33.59
C GLU A 51 -20.68 -11.99 32.42
N ILE A 52 -20.17 -11.86 31.20
CA ILE A 52 -20.93 -12.08 29.97
C ILE A 52 -20.80 -13.52 29.49
N GLY A 53 -19.62 -14.11 29.65
CA GLY A 53 -19.39 -15.51 29.32
C GLY A 53 -17.93 -15.93 29.48
N THR A 54 -17.75 -17.23 29.58
CA THR A 54 -16.46 -17.91 29.67
C THR A 54 -16.23 -18.79 28.44
N ALA A 55 -14.98 -18.87 27.99
CA ALA A 55 -14.57 -19.78 26.94
C ALA A 55 -13.22 -20.40 27.28
N THR A 56 -13.11 -21.69 27.01
CA THR A 56 -11.86 -22.45 27.15
C THR A 56 -11.18 -22.57 25.80
N THR A 57 -9.85 -22.45 25.76
CA THR A 57 -9.10 -22.57 24.50
C THR A 57 -9.13 -23.98 23.90
N ASP A 58 -9.27 -24.06 22.57
CA ASP A 58 -9.19 -25.29 21.78
C ASP A 58 -7.73 -25.77 21.59
N SER A 59 -7.54 -26.92 20.93
CA SER A 59 -6.22 -27.49 20.61
C SER A 59 -5.32 -26.58 19.75
N GLU A 60 -5.89 -25.54 19.13
CA GLU A 60 -5.17 -24.53 18.35
C GLU A 60 -5.01 -23.21 19.14
N GLY A 61 -5.32 -23.22 20.43
CA GLY A 61 -5.24 -22.08 21.35
C GLY A 61 -6.30 -21.02 21.10
N ARG A 62 -7.38 -21.33 20.37
CA ARG A 62 -8.44 -20.38 20.02
C ARG A 62 -9.61 -20.46 20.98
N TRP A 63 -10.29 -19.34 21.16
CA TRP A 63 -11.49 -19.23 21.97
C TRP A 63 -12.46 -18.23 21.34
N GLU A 64 -13.74 -18.36 21.67
CA GLU A 64 -14.79 -17.48 21.19
C GLU A 64 -15.90 -17.35 22.25
N VAL A 65 -16.32 -16.11 22.50
CA VAL A 65 -17.46 -15.77 23.35
C VAL A 65 -18.44 -14.94 22.53
N ALA A 66 -19.70 -15.37 22.51
CA ALA A 66 -20.79 -14.60 21.94
C ALA A 66 -21.16 -13.45 22.87
N LEU A 67 -21.33 -12.25 22.32
CA LEU A 67 -21.64 -11.03 23.05
C LEU A 67 -23.14 -10.69 22.90
N PRO A 68 -23.73 -10.03 23.93
CA PRO A 68 -25.13 -9.60 23.89
C PRO A 68 -25.36 -8.37 23.00
N GLY A 69 -24.29 -7.68 22.56
CA GLY A 69 -24.37 -6.52 21.67
C GLY A 69 -23.05 -5.75 21.55
N PRO A 70 -23.04 -4.58 20.87
CA PRO A 70 -21.88 -3.71 20.80
C PRO A 70 -21.62 -3.03 22.16
N GLY A 71 -20.36 -2.86 22.54
CA GLY A 71 -20.00 -2.31 23.85
C GLY A 71 -18.51 -2.36 24.17
N ASN A 72 -18.15 -1.92 25.37
CA ASN A 72 -16.81 -2.12 25.94
C ASN A 72 -16.83 -3.41 26.75
N TYR A 73 -15.84 -4.26 26.51
CA TYR A 73 -15.68 -5.55 27.17
C TYR A 73 -14.27 -5.65 27.74
N ARG A 74 -14.14 -6.22 28.93
CA ARG A 74 -12.84 -6.59 29.52
C ARG A 74 -12.68 -8.09 29.41
N VAL A 75 -11.60 -8.53 28.79
CA VAL A 75 -11.25 -9.95 28.65
C VAL A 75 -10.17 -10.26 29.66
N VAL A 76 -10.39 -11.25 30.51
CA VAL A 76 -9.45 -11.68 31.56
C VAL A 76 -9.07 -13.13 31.28
N LEU A 77 -7.78 -13.41 31.30
CA LEU A 77 -7.25 -14.77 31.22
C LEU A 77 -7.12 -15.31 32.65
N ASP A 78 -7.63 -16.52 32.91
CA ASP A 78 -7.50 -17.15 34.21
C ASP A 78 -6.10 -17.78 34.37
N GLU A 79 -5.28 -17.18 35.22
CA GLU A 79 -3.91 -17.63 35.46
C GLU A 79 -3.85 -19.02 36.11
N GLU A 80 -4.88 -19.42 36.87
CA GLU A 80 -4.93 -20.77 37.48
C GLU A 80 -5.13 -21.87 36.42
N SER A 81 -5.66 -21.50 35.25
CA SER A 81 -5.86 -22.42 34.12
C SER A 81 -4.62 -22.58 33.22
N VAL A 82 -3.58 -21.77 33.45
CA VAL A 82 -2.33 -21.83 32.66
C VAL A 82 -1.48 -23.00 33.15
N PRO A 83 -1.03 -23.91 32.26
CA PRO A 83 -0.15 -25.01 32.65
C PRO A 83 1.16 -24.53 33.30
N ASP A 84 1.64 -25.22 34.33
CA ASP A 84 2.82 -24.87 35.15
C ASP A 84 4.12 -24.65 34.35
N GLU A 85 4.18 -25.16 33.12
CA GLU A 85 5.31 -25.00 32.19
C GLU A 85 5.34 -23.63 31.49
N PHE A 86 4.25 -22.86 31.59
CA PHE A 86 4.09 -21.54 30.98
C PHE A 86 3.78 -20.47 32.02
N VAL A 87 4.15 -19.23 31.69
CA VAL A 87 3.74 -18.02 32.40
C VAL A 87 3.22 -17.00 31.39
N VAL A 88 2.27 -16.16 31.80
CA VAL A 88 1.82 -15.04 30.96
C VAL A 88 2.97 -14.07 30.78
N ALA A 89 3.29 -13.71 29.53
CA ALA A 89 4.44 -12.86 29.23
C ALA A 89 4.22 -11.44 29.79
N ASP A 90 5.21 -10.91 30.53
CA ASP A 90 5.18 -9.57 31.12
C ASP A 90 5.11 -8.47 30.02
N GLN A 91 3.88 -8.07 29.71
CA GLN A 91 3.53 -7.03 28.74
C GLN A 91 2.37 -6.18 29.29
N PRO A 92 2.27 -4.89 28.91
CA PRO A 92 1.13 -4.06 29.29
C PRO A 92 -0.18 -4.68 28.78
N GLY A 93 -1.10 -5.04 29.68
CA GLY A 93 -2.35 -5.74 29.35
C GLY A 93 -2.23 -7.26 29.21
N ALA A 94 -1.17 -7.86 29.77
CA ALA A 94 -0.95 -9.31 29.78
C ALA A 94 -2.05 -10.08 30.52
N GLU A 95 -2.55 -9.55 31.63
CA GLU A 95 -3.55 -10.19 32.49
C GLU A 95 -4.99 -9.92 32.01
N HIS A 96 -5.21 -8.78 31.36
CA HIS A 96 -6.52 -8.37 30.85
C HIS A 96 -6.43 -7.43 29.66
N ALA A 97 -7.39 -7.54 28.74
CA ALA A 97 -7.51 -6.70 27.55
C ALA A 97 -8.88 -6.00 27.50
N ASP A 98 -8.87 -4.67 27.42
CA ASP A 98 -10.10 -3.89 27.21
C ASP A 98 -10.37 -3.71 25.70
N VAL A 99 -11.56 -4.10 25.26
CA VAL A 99 -11.95 -4.18 23.86
C VAL A 99 -13.26 -3.46 23.61
N ASN A 100 -13.26 -2.52 22.66
CA ASN A 100 -14.49 -1.93 22.13
C ASN A 100 -14.96 -2.69 20.88
N VAL A 101 -16.18 -3.23 20.96
CA VAL A 101 -16.85 -3.96 19.88
C VAL A 101 -17.98 -3.11 19.31
N ARG A 102 -17.94 -2.88 18.00
CA ARG A 102 -18.96 -2.10 17.27
C ARG A 102 -19.99 -3.03 16.60
N PRO A 103 -21.17 -2.51 16.20
CA PRO A 103 -22.20 -3.33 15.55
C PRO A 103 -21.64 -4.02 14.29
N GLY A 104 -21.81 -5.34 14.20
CA GLY A 104 -21.31 -6.16 13.08
C GLY A 104 -19.78 -6.29 12.99
N GLN A 105 -19.04 -5.90 14.04
CA GLN A 105 -17.59 -6.01 14.10
C GLN A 105 -17.17 -7.24 14.92
N GLN A 106 -16.28 -8.05 14.36
CA GLN A 106 -15.54 -9.07 15.12
C GLN A 106 -14.21 -8.48 15.60
N ARG A 107 -13.84 -8.78 16.85
CA ARG A 107 -12.58 -8.34 17.46
C ARG A 107 -11.80 -9.56 17.94
N THR A 108 -10.50 -9.54 17.65
CA THR A 108 -9.57 -10.59 18.06
C THR A 108 -8.66 -10.07 19.19
N VAL A 109 -8.62 -10.81 20.30
CA VAL A 109 -7.72 -10.57 21.43
C VAL A 109 -6.63 -11.64 21.43
N ILE A 110 -5.38 -11.25 21.72
CA ILE A 110 -4.24 -12.16 21.69
C ILE A 110 -3.54 -12.08 23.04
N PHE A 111 -3.41 -13.23 23.70
CA PHE A 111 -2.57 -13.40 24.88
C PHE A 111 -1.29 -14.14 24.50
N VAL A 112 -0.18 -13.81 25.15
CA VAL A 112 1.15 -14.36 24.85
C VAL A 112 1.68 -15.08 26.08
N LEU A 113 2.11 -16.34 25.91
CA LEU A 113 2.74 -17.12 26.96
C LEU A 113 4.26 -17.23 26.71
N ALA A 114 5.01 -17.43 27.78
CA ALA A 114 6.45 -17.71 27.80
C ALA A 114 6.74 -18.97 28.61
N TYR A 115 7.85 -19.66 28.35
CA TYR A 115 8.27 -20.81 29.17
C TYR A 115 8.67 -20.34 30.58
N ALA A 116 8.21 -21.05 31.61
CA ALA A 116 8.53 -20.73 33.01
C ALA A 116 10.05 -20.68 33.29
N ASP A 117 10.83 -21.53 32.62
CA ASP A 117 12.30 -21.57 32.75
C ASP A 117 13.00 -20.33 32.14
N GLU A 118 12.45 -19.77 31.05
CA GLU A 118 12.99 -18.55 30.40
C GLU A 118 12.67 -17.27 31.18
N ALA A 119 11.59 -17.28 31.98
CA ALA A 119 11.20 -16.13 32.80
C ALA A 119 12.16 -15.84 33.97
N SER A 120 13.03 -16.80 34.32
CA SER A 120 13.97 -16.68 35.45
C SER A 120 15.39 -16.21 35.07
N THR A 121 15.69 -16.05 33.78
CA THR A 121 17.04 -15.69 33.31
C THR A 121 17.02 -14.49 32.38
N GLU A 122 16.67 -13.31 32.90
CA GLU A 122 17.24 -11.98 32.60
C GLU A 122 16.38 -10.91 33.27
N PRO A 123 16.94 -9.95 34.04
CA PRO A 123 16.16 -8.82 34.51
C PRO A 123 15.90 -7.88 33.33
N SER A 124 14.65 -7.80 32.89
CA SER A 124 14.14 -6.64 32.14
C SER A 124 14.48 -5.37 32.94
N PRO A 125 15.01 -4.30 32.32
CA PRO A 125 15.27 -3.06 33.03
C PRO A 125 13.95 -2.52 33.56
N SER A 126 13.85 -2.43 34.89
CA SER A 126 12.77 -1.81 35.63
C SER A 126 12.34 -0.48 35.00
N GLN A 127 11.12 -0.43 34.46
CA GLN A 127 10.41 0.83 34.30
C GLN A 127 9.83 1.17 35.66
N SER A 128 10.39 2.20 36.29
CA SER A 128 9.86 2.82 37.49
C SER A 128 8.42 3.26 37.23
N SER A 129 7.53 2.73 38.06
CA SER A 129 6.17 3.21 38.27
C SER A 129 6.21 4.63 38.82
N ASP A 130 6.07 5.61 37.94
CA ASP A 130 5.57 6.95 38.23
C ASP A 130 4.93 7.42 36.93
N ASP A 131 3.62 7.29 36.82
CA ASP A 131 2.71 8.11 36.00
C ASP A 131 1.32 7.45 36.02
N ALA A 132 0.63 7.61 37.14
CA ALA A 132 -0.82 7.55 37.18
C ALA A 132 -1.33 8.98 36.95
N ASP A 133 -1.73 9.32 35.72
CA ASP A 133 -2.94 10.11 35.46
C ASP A 133 -3.27 10.16 33.96
N ASP A 134 -4.56 10.37 33.70
CA ASP A 134 -5.20 10.72 32.42
C ASP A 134 -5.41 9.60 31.37
N GLY A 135 -6.50 8.85 31.60
CA GLY A 135 -7.27 8.25 30.54
C GLY A 135 -8.01 9.30 29.69
N ALA A 136 -7.95 9.18 28.37
CA ALA A 136 -9.01 9.63 27.47
C ALA A 136 -8.92 8.86 26.13
N GLY A 137 -10.07 8.30 25.72
CA GLY A 137 -10.23 7.34 24.63
C GLY A 137 -9.49 7.65 23.32
N ALA A 138 -8.73 6.65 22.86
CA ALA A 138 -8.30 6.56 21.47
C ALA A 138 -9.49 6.07 20.61
N ALA A 139 -10.43 6.99 20.36
CA ALA A 139 -11.31 6.87 19.21
C ALA A 139 -10.44 6.72 17.96
N ALA A 140 -10.66 5.64 17.20
CA ALA A 140 -10.03 5.42 15.90
C ALA A 140 -10.21 6.68 15.04
N SER A 141 -9.17 7.50 14.99
CA SER A 141 -9.09 8.66 14.14
C SER A 141 -8.72 8.17 12.75
N ASP A 142 -9.42 8.70 11.75
CA ASP A 142 -9.08 8.57 10.34
C ASP A 142 -7.61 8.94 10.16
N THR A 143 -6.76 7.91 10.17
CA THR A 143 -5.32 8.08 10.03
C THR A 143 -5.09 8.17 8.53
N GLU A 144 -4.98 9.39 8.02
CA GLU A 144 -4.60 9.59 6.62
C GLU A 144 -3.26 8.91 6.35
N ASP A 145 -3.28 8.06 5.31
CA ASP A 145 -2.26 7.06 4.99
C ASP A 145 -0.90 7.68 4.66
N GLY A 146 -0.04 7.76 5.67
CA GLY A 146 1.39 7.89 5.51
C GLY A 146 2.12 6.63 5.95
N LEU A 147 3.28 6.37 5.36
CA LEU A 147 4.14 5.27 5.80
C LEU A 147 4.48 5.42 7.29
N ALA A 148 3.86 4.60 8.14
CA ALA A 148 4.22 4.50 9.54
C ALA A 148 5.68 4.04 9.61
N ALA A 149 6.57 4.90 10.13
CA ALA A 149 7.98 4.59 10.20
C ALA A 149 8.19 3.39 11.12
N PRO A 150 8.70 2.25 10.61
CA PRO A 150 8.89 1.06 11.44
C PRO A 150 9.87 1.35 12.57
N GLY A 151 9.62 0.87 13.79
CA GLY A 151 10.64 0.79 14.83
C GLY A 151 11.01 2.08 15.57
N VAL A 152 10.19 3.13 15.51
CA VAL A 152 10.38 4.30 16.40
C VAL A 152 9.84 3.99 17.79
N SER A 153 10.72 3.67 18.74
CA SER A 153 10.35 3.65 20.16
C SER A 153 9.99 5.07 20.60
N SER A 154 8.97 5.23 21.45
CA SER A 154 8.57 6.53 22.03
C SER A 154 9.79 7.27 22.63
N ASN A 155 10.70 6.51 23.24
CA ASN A 155 11.94 6.97 23.88
C ASN A 155 13.16 7.08 22.95
N ALA A 156 13.01 6.92 21.63
CA ALA A 156 14.13 7.08 20.70
C ALA A 156 14.63 8.54 20.68
N SER A 157 15.96 8.71 20.65
CA SER A 157 16.58 10.03 20.51
C SER A 157 16.09 10.74 19.25
N PHE A 158 16.05 12.08 19.26
CA PHE A 158 15.67 12.87 18.10
C PHE A 158 16.45 12.49 16.83
N GLY A 159 17.75 12.23 16.96
CA GLY A 159 18.59 11.79 15.85
C GLY A 159 18.16 10.43 15.28
N THR A 160 17.85 9.46 16.14
CA THR A 160 17.33 8.14 15.72
C THR A 160 15.99 8.28 15.01
N LYS A 161 15.07 9.09 15.54
CA LYS A 161 13.78 9.40 14.91
C LYS A 161 13.97 10.02 13.52
N ALA A 162 14.85 11.00 13.39
CA ALA A 162 15.13 11.66 12.12
C ALA A 162 15.73 10.71 11.07
N ILE A 163 16.66 9.83 11.47
CA ILE A 163 17.22 8.80 10.58
C ILE A 163 16.13 7.84 10.11
N GLN A 164 15.29 7.35 11.02
CA GLN A 164 14.23 6.41 10.71
C GLN A 164 13.17 7.01 9.77
N LEU A 165 12.79 8.28 10.01
CA LEU A 165 11.88 9.03 9.14
C LEU A 165 12.51 9.36 7.78
N THR A 166 13.83 9.55 7.71
CA THR A 166 14.51 9.70 6.42
C THR A 166 14.39 8.43 5.57
N VAL A 167 14.57 7.24 6.19
CA VAL A 167 14.44 5.95 5.49
C VAL A 167 12.99 5.71 5.04
N ALA A 168 12.02 5.96 5.92
CA ALA A 168 10.61 5.84 5.58
C ALA A 168 10.20 6.84 4.48
N GLY A 169 10.70 8.08 4.53
CA GLY A 169 10.47 9.10 3.51
C GLY A 169 11.11 8.77 2.17
N LEU A 170 12.27 8.11 2.17
CA LEU A 170 12.92 7.60 0.97
C LEU A 170 12.06 6.52 0.30
N LEU A 171 11.57 5.54 1.06
CA LEU A 171 10.66 4.51 0.55
C LEU A 171 9.37 5.14 0.01
N TYR A 172 8.74 6.04 0.77
CA TYR A 172 7.52 6.71 0.33
C TYR A 172 7.74 7.51 -0.96
N GLY A 173 8.84 8.26 -1.01
CA GLY A 173 9.20 9.08 -2.16
C GLY A 173 9.53 8.25 -3.40
N LEU A 174 10.12 7.07 -3.24
CA LEU A 174 10.36 6.13 -4.33
C LEU A 174 9.06 5.58 -4.92
N ILE A 175 8.08 5.24 -4.08
CA ILE A 175 6.75 4.77 -4.51
C ILE A 175 6.00 5.88 -5.25
N ILE A 176 6.03 7.11 -4.71
CA ILE A 176 5.44 8.29 -5.37
C ILE A 176 6.14 8.56 -6.70
N ALA A 177 7.48 8.50 -6.74
CA ALA A 177 8.27 8.75 -7.94
C ALA A 177 7.91 7.80 -9.09
N ILE A 178 7.79 6.49 -8.84
CA ILE A 178 7.38 5.53 -9.88
C ILE A 178 6.02 5.89 -10.46
N SER A 179 5.05 6.18 -9.59
CA SER A 179 3.68 6.52 -9.98
C SER A 179 3.61 7.86 -10.74
N ALA A 180 4.38 8.86 -10.28
CA ALA A 180 4.48 10.20 -10.86
C ALA A 180 5.22 10.23 -12.20
N VAL A 181 6.20 9.35 -12.44
CA VAL A 181 6.89 9.26 -13.73
C VAL A 181 5.93 8.91 -14.85
N GLY A 182 4.98 7.99 -14.61
CA GLY A 182 3.93 7.68 -15.58
C GLY A 182 3.09 8.90 -15.94
N LEU A 183 2.69 9.69 -14.94
CA LEU A 183 1.90 10.92 -15.12
C LEU A 183 2.68 11.96 -15.92
N SER A 184 3.96 12.13 -15.59
CA SER A 184 4.86 13.09 -16.26
C SER A 184 5.12 12.72 -17.71
N LEU A 185 5.27 11.43 -18.04
CA LEU A 185 5.46 10.98 -19.42
C LEU A 185 4.21 11.23 -20.29
N ILE A 186 3.03 10.93 -19.75
CA ILE A 186 1.75 11.21 -20.42
C ILE A 186 1.63 12.71 -20.65
N PHE A 187 1.78 13.52 -19.61
CA PHE A 187 1.70 14.97 -19.73
C PHE A 187 2.76 15.52 -20.69
N GLY A 188 4.00 15.04 -20.65
CA GLY A 188 5.09 15.52 -21.50
C GLY A 188 4.77 15.39 -22.98
N THR A 189 4.18 14.24 -23.37
CA THR A 189 3.89 13.93 -24.78
C THR A 189 2.53 14.38 -25.28
N THR A 190 1.50 14.47 -24.41
CA THR A 190 0.14 14.84 -24.84
C THR A 190 -0.35 16.17 -24.30
N LYS A 191 0.38 16.80 -23.36
CA LYS A 191 -0.04 17.99 -22.60
C LYS A 191 -1.40 17.83 -21.91
N LEU A 192 -1.78 16.58 -21.61
CA LEU A 192 -3.03 16.22 -20.97
C LEU A 192 -2.79 15.96 -19.48
N THR A 193 -3.47 16.70 -18.62
CA THR A 193 -3.58 16.41 -17.19
C THR A 193 -4.67 15.36 -16.98
N ASN A 194 -4.30 14.13 -16.62
CA ASN A 194 -5.24 13.02 -16.44
C ASN A 194 -5.55 12.78 -14.96
N PHE A 195 -6.76 13.12 -14.48
CA PHE A 195 -7.15 12.80 -13.09
C PHE A 195 -7.40 11.31 -12.84
N ALA A 196 -7.74 10.54 -13.88
CA ALA A 196 -7.95 9.10 -13.72
C ALA A 196 -6.64 8.34 -13.42
N HIS A 197 -5.49 9.01 -13.51
CA HIS A 197 -4.18 8.42 -13.23
C HIS A 197 -4.07 7.87 -11.81
N GLY A 198 -4.72 8.52 -10.84
CA GLY A 198 -4.81 8.03 -9.46
C GLY A 198 -5.60 6.73 -9.38
N ASP A 199 -6.74 6.66 -10.04
CA ASP A 199 -7.56 5.46 -10.07
C ASP A 199 -6.88 4.29 -10.81
N MET A 200 -5.93 4.57 -11.72
CA MET A 200 -5.04 3.55 -12.30
C MET A 200 -4.05 2.97 -11.29
N VAL A 201 -3.59 3.77 -10.31
CA VAL A 201 -2.79 3.28 -9.18
C VAL A 201 -3.62 2.33 -8.31
N THR A 202 -4.85 2.75 -7.94
CA THR A 202 -5.78 1.87 -7.21
C THR A 202 -6.04 0.58 -7.98
N PHE A 203 -6.27 0.66 -9.29
CA PHE A 203 -6.49 -0.50 -10.15
C PHE A 203 -5.33 -1.51 -10.04
N GLY A 204 -4.08 -1.06 -10.08
CA GLY A 204 -2.94 -1.96 -9.92
C GLY A 204 -2.89 -2.67 -8.58
N ALA A 205 -3.15 -1.94 -7.49
CA ALA A 205 -3.19 -2.53 -6.15
C ALA A 205 -4.30 -3.60 -6.04
N LEU A 206 -5.51 -3.27 -6.50
CA LEU A 206 -6.65 -4.20 -6.45
C LEU A 206 -6.44 -5.41 -7.37
N MET A 207 -5.84 -5.23 -8.56
CA MET A 207 -5.53 -6.36 -9.45
C MET A 207 -4.49 -7.29 -8.84
N ALA A 208 -3.45 -6.76 -8.19
CA ALA A 208 -2.48 -7.62 -7.49
C ALA A 208 -3.15 -8.34 -6.32
N LEU A 209 -4.10 -7.70 -5.63
CA LEU A 209 -4.79 -8.30 -4.49
C LEU A 209 -5.69 -9.43 -4.95
N LEU A 210 -6.47 -9.19 -6.02
CA LEU A 210 -7.27 -10.21 -6.69
C LEU A 210 -6.42 -11.43 -7.06
N VAL A 211 -5.35 -11.20 -7.82
CA VAL A 211 -4.53 -12.27 -8.40
C VAL A 211 -3.74 -13.01 -7.32
N SER A 212 -3.19 -12.31 -6.34
CA SER A 212 -2.47 -12.94 -5.23
C SER A 212 -3.40 -13.72 -4.28
N GLY A 213 -4.67 -13.30 -4.16
CA GLY A 213 -5.69 -14.01 -3.39
C GLY A 213 -6.31 -15.22 -4.09
N MET A 214 -6.04 -15.44 -5.37
CA MET A 214 -6.60 -16.57 -6.11
C MET A 214 -5.91 -17.89 -5.71
N THR A 215 -6.73 -18.88 -5.33
CA THR A 215 -6.28 -20.22 -4.90
C THR A 215 -5.43 -20.94 -5.95
N LEU A 216 -5.64 -20.66 -7.25
CA LEU A 216 -4.82 -21.16 -8.34
C LEU A 216 -3.33 -20.84 -8.16
N PHE A 217 -3.00 -19.58 -7.81
CA PHE A 217 -1.60 -19.15 -7.68
C PHE A 217 -0.98 -19.68 -6.40
N ALA A 218 -1.76 -19.81 -5.33
CA ALA A 218 -1.33 -20.50 -4.11
C ALA A 218 -1.02 -21.98 -4.39
N GLY A 219 -1.90 -22.68 -5.12
CA GLY A 219 -1.68 -24.06 -5.55
C GLY A 219 -0.50 -24.25 -6.49
N LEU A 220 -0.27 -23.30 -7.41
CA LEU A 220 0.91 -23.29 -8.27
C LEU A 220 2.20 -23.11 -7.45
N HIS A 221 2.19 -22.19 -6.48
CA HIS A 221 3.33 -21.96 -5.60
C HIS A 221 3.68 -23.24 -4.84
N THR A 222 2.70 -23.86 -4.15
CA THR A 222 2.92 -25.09 -3.39
C THR A 222 3.37 -26.26 -4.26
N ALA A 223 2.78 -26.43 -5.45
CA ALA A 223 3.19 -27.47 -6.39
C ALA A 223 4.63 -27.31 -6.86
N VAL A 224 5.04 -26.08 -7.23
CA VAL A 224 6.41 -25.80 -7.70
C VAL A 224 7.42 -25.93 -6.56
N THR A 225 7.11 -25.44 -5.36
CA THR A 225 8.00 -25.56 -4.21
C THR A 225 8.18 -27.01 -3.78
N ASN A 226 7.11 -27.82 -3.81
CA ASN A 226 7.19 -29.24 -3.45
C ASN A 226 7.94 -30.06 -4.50
N LEU A 227 7.73 -29.77 -5.80
CA LEU A 227 8.43 -30.46 -6.89
C LEU A 227 9.94 -30.19 -6.89
N LEU A 228 10.34 -28.98 -6.47
CA LEU A 228 11.73 -28.51 -6.54
C LEU A 228 12.39 -28.39 -5.16
N ALA A 229 11.79 -28.97 -4.12
CA ALA A 229 12.28 -28.91 -2.74
C ALA A 229 13.72 -29.43 -2.63
N ASP A 230 14.05 -30.49 -3.37
CA ASP A 230 15.38 -31.12 -3.36
C ASP A 230 16.38 -30.44 -4.32
N VAL A 231 15.97 -29.43 -5.09
CA VAL A 231 16.83 -28.76 -6.07
C VAL A 231 17.47 -27.52 -5.44
N TRP A 232 18.64 -27.72 -4.82
CA TRP A 232 19.36 -26.72 -4.03
C TRP A 232 19.52 -25.34 -4.71
N LEU A 233 19.69 -25.29 -6.04
CA LEU A 233 19.87 -24.02 -6.78
C LEU A 233 18.55 -23.39 -7.27
N LEU A 234 17.59 -24.20 -7.69
CA LEU A 234 16.38 -23.71 -8.37
C LEU A 234 15.19 -23.56 -7.41
N GLY A 235 15.13 -24.35 -6.34
CA GLY A 235 14.06 -24.34 -5.34
C GLY A 235 13.86 -22.95 -4.70
N PRO A 236 14.91 -22.31 -4.13
CA PRO A 236 14.76 -20.99 -3.50
C PRO A 236 14.36 -19.87 -4.47
N VAL A 237 14.93 -19.86 -5.69
CA VAL A 237 14.67 -18.83 -6.69
C VAL A 237 13.28 -18.96 -7.27
N LEU A 238 12.90 -20.18 -7.70
CA LEU A 238 11.57 -20.43 -8.26
C LEU A 238 10.48 -20.36 -7.20
N GLY A 239 10.76 -20.74 -5.96
CA GLY A 239 9.88 -20.51 -4.82
C GLY A 239 9.57 -19.02 -4.63
N PHE A 240 10.59 -18.14 -4.71
CA PHE A 240 10.35 -16.70 -4.64
C PHE A 240 9.52 -16.17 -5.83
N VAL A 241 9.86 -16.57 -7.05
CA VAL A 241 9.17 -16.10 -8.27
C VAL A 241 7.72 -16.57 -8.34
N THR A 242 7.44 -17.77 -7.85
CA THR A 242 6.09 -18.34 -7.85
C THR A 242 5.21 -17.87 -6.71
N ARG A 243 5.72 -17.09 -5.76
CA ARG A 243 4.89 -16.56 -4.68
C ARG A 243 3.68 -15.82 -5.26
N PRO A 244 2.47 -16.03 -4.72
CA PRO A 244 1.25 -15.42 -5.24
C PRO A 244 1.36 -13.91 -5.37
N MET A 245 2.04 -13.23 -4.44
CA MET A 245 2.24 -11.79 -4.53
C MET A 245 3.18 -11.34 -5.66
N VAL A 246 4.23 -12.11 -5.98
CA VAL A 246 5.15 -11.78 -7.07
C VAL A 246 4.47 -11.95 -8.42
N LEU A 247 3.76 -13.07 -8.61
CA LEU A 247 2.94 -13.30 -9.81
C LEU A 247 1.81 -12.27 -9.90
N GLY A 248 1.14 -11.98 -8.79
CA GLY A 248 0.11 -10.95 -8.69
C GLY A 248 0.63 -9.58 -9.12
N THR A 249 1.84 -9.21 -8.71
CA THR A 249 2.50 -7.96 -9.14
C THR A 249 2.72 -7.95 -10.65
N VAL A 250 3.29 -9.03 -11.22
CA VAL A 250 3.55 -9.11 -12.67
C VAL A 250 2.24 -9.00 -13.48
N VAL A 251 1.21 -9.75 -13.09
CA VAL A 251 -0.10 -9.71 -13.74
C VAL A 251 -0.73 -8.33 -13.59
N ALA A 252 -0.67 -7.71 -12.41
CA ALA A 252 -1.19 -6.36 -12.19
C ALA A 252 -0.49 -5.32 -13.06
N VAL A 253 0.83 -5.42 -13.25
CA VAL A 253 1.59 -4.53 -14.14
C VAL A 253 1.15 -4.72 -15.60
N LEU A 254 0.96 -5.96 -16.05
CA LEU A 254 0.47 -6.25 -17.40
C LEU A 254 -0.97 -5.74 -17.61
N LEU A 255 -1.84 -5.90 -16.62
CA LEU A 255 -3.21 -5.39 -16.65
C LEU A 255 -3.23 -3.85 -16.60
N GLY A 256 -2.35 -3.22 -15.83
CA GLY A 256 -2.17 -1.77 -15.79
C GLY A 256 -1.68 -1.22 -17.13
N ALA A 257 -0.72 -1.90 -17.75
CA ALA A 257 -0.24 -1.59 -19.10
C ALA A 257 -1.36 -1.70 -20.13
N ALA A 258 -2.16 -2.78 -20.05
CA ALA A 258 -3.31 -2.99 -20.91
C ALA A 258 -4.39 -1.91 -20.69
N LEU A 259 -4.65 -1.52 -19.44
CA LEU A 259 -5.58 -0.44 -19.10
C LEU A 259 -5.10 0.88 -19.68
N GLY A 260 -3.82 1.25 -19.50
CA GLY A 260 -3.25 2.46 -20.09
C GLY A 260 -3.38 2.48 -21.61
N ALA A 261 -3.02 1.39 -22.28
CA ALA A 261 -3.19 1.24 -23.73
C ALA A 261 -4.66 1.30 -24.16
N PHE A 262 -5.57 0.73 -23.38
CA PHE A 262 -7.01 0.76 -23.62
C PHE A 262 -7.55 2.19 -23.55
N LEU A 263 -7.26 2.92 -22.47
CA LEU A 263 -7.70 4.31 -22.30
C LEU A 263 -7.18 5.18 -23.45
N GLU A 264 -5.91 5.02 -23.81
CA GLU A 264 -5.32 5.74 -24.93
C GLU A 264 -5.97 5.40 -26.27
N ARG A 265 -6.17 4.11 -26.56
CA ARG A 265 -6.72 3.67 -27.85
C ARG A 265 -8.20 4.04 -28.03
N PHE A 266 -9.00 3.93 -26.97
CA PHE A 266 -10.45 4.01 -27.06
C PHE A 266 -11.04 5.32 -26.55
N ILE A 267 -10.34 6.05 -25.68
CA ILE A 267 -10.82 7.33 -25.14
C ILE A 267 -9.99 8.47 -25.70
N TRP A 268 -8.69 8.49 -25.41
CA TRP A 268 -7.88 9.69 -25.66
C TRP A 268 -7.53 9.90 -27.13
N ARG A 269 -7.14 8.85 -27.85
CA ARG A 269 -6.79 8.95 -29.27
C ARG A 269 -7.97 9.37 -30.14
N PRO A 270 -9.19 8.81 -29.99
CA PRO A 270 -10.35 9.28 -30.75
C PRO A 270 -10.69 10.75 -30.47
N LEU A 271 -10.62 11.18 -29.20
CA LEU A 271 -10.88 12.57 -28.83
C LEU A 271 -9.82 13.52 -29.42
N ARG A 272 -8.54 13.14 -29.40
CA ARG A 272 -7.47 13.92 -30.05
C ARG A 272 -7.64 13.98 -31.56
N LYS A 273 -8.05 12.89 -32.22
CA LYS A 273 -8.31 12.90 -33.68
C LYS A 273 -9.51 13.75 -34.07
N ARG A 274 -10.45 13.97 -33.15
CA ARG A 274 -11.59 14.87 -33.34
C ARG A 274 -11.27 16.32 -32.96
N ASN A 275 -10.02 16.64 -32.62
CA ASN A 275 -9.58 17.98 -32.20
C ASN A 275 -10.42 18.56 -31.05
N VAL A 276 -10.81 17.71 -30.10
CA VAL A 276 -11.49 18.13 -28.88
C VAL A 276 -10.57 19.06 -28.08
N ALA A 277 -11.11 20.17 -27.55
CA ALA A 277 -10.32 21.15 -26.82
C ALA A 277 -9.70 20.54 -25.53
N LEU A 278 -8.52 21.02 -25.12
CA LEU A 278 -7.83 20.52 -23.91
C LEU A 278 -8.71 20.60 -22.66
N ILE A 279 -9.48 21.68 -22.49
CA ILE A 279 -10.41 21.85 -21.37
C ILE A 279 -11.49 20.76 -21.37
N GLN A 280 -12.00 20.36 -22.54
CA GLN A 280 -12.99 19.29 -22.65
C GLN A 280 -12.35 17.93 -22.32
N MET A 281 -11.11 17.69 -22.75
CA MET A 281 -10.38 16.48 -22.38
C MET A 281 -10.11 16.39 -20.87
N PHE A 282 -9.86 17.53 -20.21
CA PHE A 282 -9.74 17.63 -18.76
C PHE A 282 -11.05 17.20 -18.07
N ILE A 283 -12.20 17.72 -18.52
CA ILE A 283 -13.52 17.32 -18.01
C ILE A 283 -13.74 15.80 -18.20
N VAL A 284 -13.40 15.26 -19.37
CA VAL A 284 -13.48 13.81 -19.62
C VAL A 284 -12.61 13.03 -18.65
N SER A 285 -11.42 13.52 -18.29
CA SER A 285 -10.52 12.82 -17.35
C SER A 285 -11.09 12.74 -15.94
N ILE A 286 -11.78 13.80 -15.49
CA ILE A 286 -12.47 13.82 -14.19
C ILE A 286 -13.65 12.86 -14.21
N GLY A 287 -14.45 12.89 -15.29
CA GLY A 287 -15.54 11.93 -15.46
C GLY A 287 -15.05 10.48 -15.49
N LEU A 288 -13.96 10.22 -16.21
CA LEU A 288 -13.32 8.90 -16.25
C LEU A 288 -12.79 8.47 -14.88
N ALA A 289 -12.20 9.37 -14.11
CA ALA A 289 -11.73 9.11 -12.75
C ALA A 289 -12.91 8.66 -11.86
N MET A 290 -14.02 9.40 -11.89
CA MET A 290 -15.23 9.05 -11.14
C MET A 290 -15.78 7.68 -11.57
N VAL A 291 -15.87 7.42 -12.89
CA VAL A 291 -16.34 6.13 -13.40
C VAL A 291 -15.42 4.99 -12.94
N LEU A 292 -14.11 5.12 -13.15
CA LEU A 292 -13.16 4.07 -12.80
C LEU A 292 -13.18 3.78 -11.30
N ARG A 293 -13.20 4.83 -10.47
CA ARG A 293 -13.26 4.71 -9.01
C ARG A 293 -14.50 3.98 -8.52
N HIS A 294 -15.67 4.32 -9.04
CA HIS A 294 -16.92 3.67 -8.62
C HIS A 294 -17.06 2.26 -9.22
N VAL A 295 -16.53 2.02 -10.42
CA VAL A 295 -16.44 0.65 -10.97
C VAL A 295 -15.57 -0.23 -10.08
N LEU A 296 -14.43 0.29 -9.59
CA LEU A 296 -13.58 -0.43 -8.64
C LEU A 296 -14.31 -0.67 -7.31
N MET A 297 -15.01 0.31 -6.78
CA MET A 297 -15.81 0.16 -5.56
C MET A 297 -16.90 -0.92 -5.71
N VAL A 298 -17.60 -0.98 -6.85
CA VAL A 298 -18.62 -2.00 -7.11
C VAL A 298 -17.99 -3.38 -7.28
N ALA A 299 -16.86 -3.48 -7.97
CA ALA A 299 -16.21 -4.76 -8.23
C ALA A 299 -15.52 -5.38 -7.00
N PHE A 300 -14.96 -4.55 -6.11
CA PHE A 300 -14.16 -5.00 -4.96
C PHE A 300 -14.79 -4.71 -3.59
N GLY A 301 -15.89 -3.95 -3.56
CA GLY A 301 -16.51 -3.48 -2.33
C GLY A 301 -15.80 -2.28 -1.70
N SER A 302 -16.35 -1.81 -0.59
CA SER A 302 -15.79 -0.70 0.21
C SER A 302 -14.77 -1.16 1.26
N ASN A 303 -14.48 -2.46 1.34
CA ASN A 303 -13.67 -3.04 2.39
C ASN A 303 -12.20 -2.61 2.28
N ARG A 304 -11.60 -2.44 3.46
CA ARG A 304 -10.18 -2.21 3.64
C ARG A 304 -9.48 -3.56 3.73
N MET A 305 -8.58 -3.85 2.81
CA MET A 305 -7.91 -5.14 2.69
C MET A 305 -6.40 -4.96 2.71
N SER A 306 -5.67 -5.98 3.12
CA SER A 306 -4.20 -5.98 3.11
C SER A 306 -3.71 -7.23 2.40
N TYR A 307 -2.56 -7.16 1.73
CA TYR A 307 -1.98 -8.33 1.09
C TYR A 307 -1.61 -9.39 2.13
N PRO A 308 -1.90 -10.69 1.90
CA PRO A 308 -1.60 -11.75 2.86
C PRO A 308 -0.09 -11.96 3.05
N ASP A 309 0.70 -11.73 2.00
CA ASP A 309 2.13 -11.92 2.02
C ASP A 309 2.87 -10.73 2.65
N PHE A 310 3.98 -11.02 3.33
CA PHE A 310 4.93 -10.02 3.85
C PHE A 310 4.37 -9.02 4.88
N GLN A 311 3.30 -9.37 5.60
CA GLN A 311 2.78 -8.52 6.70
C GLN A 311 3.64 -8.59 7.96
N LEU A 312 4.01 -9.81 8.37
CA LEU A 312 4.76 -10.07 9.60
C LEU A 312 6.19 -10.44 9.25
N GLN A 313 7.12 -9.51 9.46
CA GLN A 313 8.55 -9.74 9.24
C GLN A 313 9.36 -9.19 10.41
N ALA A 314 10.36 -9.95 10.84
CA ALA A 314 11.34 -9.47 11.80
C ALA A 314 12.08 -8.26 11.20
N MET A 315 12.14 -7.16 11.96
CA MET A 315 12.87 -5.97 11.55
C MET A 315 14.36 -6.27 11.54
N LEU A 316 15.03 -5.92 10.44
CA LEU A 316 16.48 -5.90 10.38
C LEU A 316 16.97 -4.64 11.10
N ARG A 317 17.68 -4.83 12.22
CA ARG A 317 18.28 -3.73 12.98
C ARG A 317 19.73 -3.54 12.52
N LEU A 318 19.95 -2.44 11.80
CA LEU A 318 21.27 -1.98 11.37
C LEU A 318 21.63 -0.73 12.17
N GLY A 319 22.11 -0.93 13.40
CA GLY A 319 22.39 0.17 14.33
C GLY A 319 21.12 0.99 14.64
N PRO A 320 21.09 2.31 14.33
CA PRO A 320 19.91 3.15 14.58
C PRO A 320 18.77 2.96 13.56
N ILE A 321 19.00 2.19 12.48
CA ILE A 321 18.02 1.96 11.42
C ILE A 321 17.32 0.62 11.65
N ALA A 322 15.98 0.65 11.73
CA ALA A 322 15.15 -0.55 11.75
C ALA A 322 14.38 -0.63 10.43
N ILE A 323 14.63 -1.67 9.63
CA ILE A 323 13.96 -1.81 8.33
C ILE A 323 13.42 -3.22 8.13
N THR A 324 12.20 -3.33 7.60
CA THR A 324 11.68 -4.65 7.23
C THR A 324 12.31 -5.14 5.93
N PRO A 325 12.53 -6.45 5.75
CA PRO A 325 13.01 -7.01 4.49
C PRO A 325 12.15 -6.58 3.29
N ARG A 326 10.83 -6.51 3.45
CA ARG A 326 9.88 -6.01 2.45
C ARG A 326 10.22 -4.59 2.02
N ASP A 327 10.38 -3.67 2.97
CA ASP A 327 10.66 -2.25 2.68
C ASP A 327 11.99 -2.10 1.94
N LEU A 328 13.02 -2.88 2.32
CA LEU A 328 14.30 -2.90 1.62
C LEU A 328 14.15 -3.38 0.17
N VAL A 329 13.42 -4.48 -0.05
CA VAL A 329 13.15 -5.00 -1.41
C VAL A 329 12.36 -4.00 -2.24
N LEU A 330 11.34 -3.35 -1.67
CA LEU A 330 10.56 -2.31 -2.34
C LEU A 330 11.44 -1.12 -2.74
N MET A 331 12.34 -0.66 -1.87
CA MET A 331 13.28 0.40 -2.22
C MET A 331 14.22 -0.02 -3.36
N ILE A 332 14.85 -1.18 -3.25
CA ILE A 332 15.78 -1.69 -4.29
C ILE A 332 15.05 -1.81 -5.63
N LEU A 333 13.89 -2.46 -5.64
CA LEU A 333 13.11 -2.66 -6.86
C LEU A 333 12.62 -1.32 -7.43
N SER A 334 12.25 -0.37 -6.58
CA SER A 334 11.88 0.99 -7.01
C SER A 334 13.05 1.70 -7.70
N VAL A 335 14.24 1.66 -7.12
CA VAL A 335 15.44 2.24 -7.73
C VAL A 335 15.75 1.55 -9.05
N LEU A 336 15.67 0.22 -9.12
CA LEU A 336 15.89 -0.53 -10.36
C LEU A 336 14.90 -0.13 -11.46
N VAL A 337 13.63 0.04 -11.12
CA VAL A 337 12.58 0.47 -12.06
C VAL A 337 12.84 1.90 -12.54
N LEU A 338 13.13 2.83 -11.63
CA LEU A 338 13.39 4.23 -11.99
C LEU A 338 14.64 4.37 -12.86
N VAL A 339 15.72 3.66 -12.53
CA VAL A 339 16.94 3.58 -13.35
C VAL A 339 16.64 2.91 -14.70
N GLY A 340 15.82 1.86 -14.71
CA GLY A 340 15.37 1.19 -15.93
C GLY A 340 14.58 2.12 -16.85
N VAL A 341 13.68 2.93 -16.31
CA VAL A 341 12.93 3.94 -17.07
C VAL A 341 13.86 5.06 -17.55
N ALA A 342 14.78 5.54 -16.71
CA ALA A 342 15.79 6.52 -17.11
C ALA A 342 16.66 6.01 -18.27
N ALA A 343 17.13 4.76 -18.19
CA ALA A 343 17.90 4.10 -19.24
C ALA A 343 17.07 3.91 -20.52
N LEU A 344 15.80 3.51 -20.39
CA LEU A 344 14.87 3.40 -21.51
C LEU A 344 14.74 4.75 -22.24
N LEU A 345 14.56 5.86 -21.51
CA LEU A 345 14.41 7.19 -22.09
C LEU A 345 15.71 7.72 -22.72
N GLN A 346 16.86 7.42 -22.10
CA GLN A 346 18.16 7.93 -22.55
C GLN A 346 18.72 7.15 -23.74
N PHE A 347 18.67 5.82 -23.70
CA PHE A 347 19.43 4.96 -24.60
C PHE A 347 18.60 4.34 -25.73
N THR A 348 17.28 4.21 -25.58
CA THR A 348 16.46 3.51 -26.60
C THR A 348 15.94 4.44 -27.70
N ARG A 349 15.60 3.85 -28.86
CA ARG A 349 14.95 4.57 -29.98
C ARG A 349 13.57 5.11 -29.59
N VAL A 350 12.82 4.36 -28.79
CA VAL A 350 11.52 4.81 -28.26
C VAL A 350 11.72 6.02 -27.36
N GLY A 351 12.74 6.01 -26.49
CA GLY A 351 13.12 7.15 -25.65
C GLY A 351 13.47 8.43 -26.42
N LYS A 352 14.20 8.31 -27.53
CA LYS A 352 14.49 9.44 -28.43
C LYS A 352 13.21 9.98 -29.07
N ALA A 353 12.33 9.09 -29.53
CA ALA A 353 11.05 9.48 -30.13
C ALA A 353 10.11 10.16 -29.12
N MET A 354 10.04 9.65 -27.88
CA MET A 354 9.25 10.27 -26.79
C MET A 354 9.72 11.70 -26.50
N ARG A 355 11.03 11.93 -26.42
CA ARG A 355 11.61 13.27 -26.22
C ARG A 355 11.31 14.21 -27.40
N ALA A 356 11.47 13.73 -28.63
CA ALA A 356 11.15 14.52 -29.82
C ALA A 356 9.66 14.94 -29.85
N VAL A 357 8.74 14.03 -29.52
CA VAL A 357 7.29 14.33 -29.45
C VAL A 357 6.96 15.31 -28.32
N SER A 358 7.65 15.19 -27.18
CA SER A 358 7.46 16.10 -26.04
C SER A 358 7.97 17.53 -26.31
N ASP A 359 9.04 17.65 -27.10
CA ASP A 359 9.65 18.93 -27.48
C ASP A 359 8.80 19.64 -28.54
N ASN A 360 8.50 18.98 -29.66
CA ASN A 360 7.61 19.53 -30.68
C ASN A 360 6.91 18.40 -31.48
N ARG A 361 5.60 18.26 -31.27
CA ARG A 361 4.78 17.22 -31.88
C ARG A 361 4.73 17.32 -33.41
N ASP A 362 4.53 18.51 -33.95
CA ASP A 362 4.34 18.73 -35.39
C ASP A 362 5.65 18.53 -36.17
N LEU A 363 6.78 18.95 -35.58
CA LEU A 363 8.11 18.70 -36.14
C LEU A 363 8.48 17.21 -36.05
N ALA A 364 8.11 16.53 -34.97
CA ALA A 364 8.30 15.08 -34.86
C ALA A 364 7.50 14.33 -35.93
N GLU A 365 6.26 14.74 -36.21
CA GLU A 365 5.42 14.11 -37.23
C GLU A 365 5.97 14.35 -38.65
N SER A 366 6.40 15.57 -38.97
CA SER A 366 7.00 15.88 -40.29
C SER A 366 8.36 15.22 -40.53
N SER A 367 9.10 14.86 -39.46
CA SER A 367 10.32 14.05 -39.54
C SER A 367 10.07 12.54 -39.61
N GLY A 368 8.81 12.11 -39.72
CA GLY A 368 8.41 10.71 -39.92
C GLY A 368 8.23 9.89 -38.64
N ILE A 369 8.23 10.53 -37.46
CA ILE A 369 7.93 9.85 -36.20
C ILE A 369 6.41 9.62 -36.11
N ASN A 370 5.99 8.36 -35.96
CA ASN A 370 4.59 8.03 -35.74
C ASN A 370 4.18 8.41 -34.31
N VAL A 371 3.68 9.63 -34.14
CA VAL A 371 3.30 10.19 -32.83
C VAL A 371 2.26 9.31 -32.13
N ASP A 372 1.24 8.84 -32.86
CA ASP A 372 0.19 7.97 -32.31
C ASP A 372 0.75 6.69 -31.68
N ARG A 373 1.82 6.11 -32.26
CA ARG A 373 2.49 4.92 -31.71
C ARG A 373 3.33 5.27 -30.49
N VAL A 374 4.01 6.42 -30.51
CA VAL A 374 4.79 6.90 -29.36
C VAL A 374 3.87 7.19 -28.18
N THR A 375 2.76 7.89 -28.40
CA THR A 375 1.75 8.15 -27.36
C THR A 375 1.16 6.86 -26.82
N LEU A 376 0.86 5.87 -27.68
CA LEU A 376 0.42 4.56 -27.21
C LEU A 376 1.44 3.94 -26.25
N TYR A 377 2.72 3.87 -26.63
CA TYR A 377 3.77 3.33 -25.75
C TYR A 377 3.89 4.09 -24.42
N VAL A 378 3.76 5.41 -24.45
CA VAL A 378 3.78 6.24 -23.24
C VAL A 378 2.63 5.88 -22.30
N TRP A 379 1.43 5.70 -22.83
CA TRP A 379 0.26 5.32 -22.03
C TRP A 379 0.35 3.88 -21.51
N THR A 380 0.88 2.96 -22.31
CA THR A 380 1.16 1.58 -21.88
C THR A 380 2.17 1.56 -20.75
N LEU A 381 3.28 2.30 -20.88
CA LEU A 381 4.32 2.41 -19.84
C LEU A 381 3.80 3.14 -18.60
N GLY A 382 3.05 4.23 -18.78
CA GLY A 382 2.44 4.98 -17.69
C GLY A 382 1.48 4.12 -16.87
N GLY A 383 0.64 3.32 -17.53
CA GLY A 383 -0.26 2.37 -16.86
C GLY A 383 0.46 1.22 -16.16
N ALA A 384 1.57 0.74 -16.72
CA ALA A 384 2.42 -0.26 -16.07
C ALA A 384 3.05 0.29 -14.78
N LEU A 385 3.58 1.52 -14.83
CA LEU A 385 4.24 2.18 -13.70
C LEU A 385 3.26 2.56 -12.59
N THR A 386 2.07 3.07 -12.93
CA THR A 386 1.04 3.34 -11.91
C THR A 386 0.57 2.07 -11.24
N ALA A 387 0.36 1.00 -12.01
CA ALA A 387 -0.05 -0.26 -11.43
C ALA A 387 1.03 -0.77 -10.46
N LEU A 388 2.30 -0.75 -10.87
CA LEU A 388 3.41 -1.12 -10.00
C LEU A 388 3.50 -0.26 -8.73
N GLY A 389 3.37 1.05 -8.86
CA GLY A 389 3.35 1.97 -7.73
C GLY A 389 2.20 1.70 -6.76
N GLY A 390 1.03 1.33 -7.30
CA GLY A 390 -0.12 0.93 -6.49
C GLY A 390 0.11 -0.37 -5.72
N VAL A 391 0.75 -1.36 -6.37
CA VAL A 391 1.15 -2.59 -5.70
C VAL A 391 2.14 -2.31 -4.57
N PHE A 392 3.16 -1.49 -4.81
CA PHE A 392 4.15 -1.16 -3.78
C PHE A 392 3.54 -0.38 -2.62
N TYR A 393 2.66 0.56 -2.92
CA TYR A 393 1.95 1.30 -1.89
C TYR A 393 1.05 0.38 -1.06
N GLY A 394 0.27 -0.50 -1.70
CA GLY A 394 -0.57 -1.48 -1.01
C GLY A 394 0.22 -2.55 -0.22
N LEU A 395 1.48 -2.80 -0.58
CA LEU A 395 2.36 -3.70 0.20
C LEU A 395 2.75 -3.09 1.53
N ASN A 396 2.72 -1.75 1.64
CA ASN A 396 3.04 -1.05 2.86
C ASN A 396 1.80 -0.51 3.58
N GLN A 397 0.70 -0.28 2.85
CA GLN A 397 -0.54 0.33 3.35
C GLN A 397 -1.76 -0.52 3.05
N ILE A 398 -2.86 -0.20 3.72
CA ILE A 398 -4.14 -0.87 3.49
C ILE A 398 -4.67 -0.51 2.09
N VAL A 399 -5.00 -1.53 1.32
CA VAL A 399 -5.61 -1.42 0.00
C VAL A 399 -7.09 -1.12 0.15
N HIS A 400 -7.54 -0.03 -0.47
CA HIS A 400 -8.94 0.37 -0.53
C HIS A 400 -9.22 1.16 -1.82
N TRP A 401 -10.48 1.21 -2.24
CA TRP A 401 -10.88 1.71 -3.57
C TRP A 401 -10.58 3.19 -3.86
N GLN A 402 -10.36 4.02 -2.82
CA GLN A 402 -10.09 5.46 -2.97
C GLN A 402 -8.60 5.83 -2.82
N MET A 403 -7.71 4.87 -2.51
CA MET A 403 -6.29 5.14 -2.18
C MET A 403 -5.57 5.98 -3.24
N GLY A 404 -5.80 5.69 -4.52
CA GLY A 404 -5.16 6.38 -5.63
C GLY A 404 -5.58 7.84 -5.80
N PHE A 405 -6.77 8.23 -5.33
CA PHE A 405 -7.21 9.63 -5.38
C PHE A 405 -6.41 10.51 -4.40
N HIS A 406 -6.09 10.01 -3.22
CA HIS A 406 -5.23 10.71 -2.27
C HIS A 406 -3.80 10.81 -2.82
N LEU A 407 -3.27 9.71 -3.36
CA LEU A 407 -1.96 9.69 -4.00
C LEU A 407 -1.87 10.60 -5.23
N LEU A 408 -2.98 10.82 -5.94
CA LEU A 408 -3.02 11.68 -7.13
C LEU A 408 -2.52 13.09 -6.83
N LEU A 409 -2.92 13.66 -5.69
CA LEU A 409 -2.51 15.00 -5.28
C LEU A 409 -1.00 15.05 -5.03
N LEU A 410 -0.44 14.04 -4.35
CA LEU A 410 1.00 13.94 -4.12
C LEU A 410 1.79 13.68 -5.41
N MET A 411 1.24 12.88 -6.33
CA MET A 411 1.83 12.68 -7.66
C MET A 411 1.86 13.99 -8.44
N PHE A 412 0.76 14.77 -8.45
CA PHE A 412 0.76 16.09 -9.07
C PHE A 412 1.78 17.01 -8.41
N ALA A 413 1.85 17.01 -7.09
CA ALA A 413 2.87 17.78 -6.35
C ALA A 413 4.28 17.39 -6.78
N ALA A 414 4.57 16.09 -6.88
CA ALA A 414 5.86 15.57 -7.34
C ALA A 414 6.19 15.99 -8.79
N VAL A 415 5.23 15.88 -9.71
CA VAL A 415 5.45 16.27 -11.12
C VAL A 415 5.61 17.78 -11.27
N ILE A 416 4.82 18.58 -10.56
CA ILE A 416 4.89 20.05 -10.60
C ILE A 416 6.20 20.55 -9.97
N LEU A 417 6.53 20.04 -8.78
CA LEU A 417 7.80 20.32 -8.09
C LEU A 417 8.99 19.94 -8.98
N GLY A 418 8.93 18.76 -9.61
CA GLY A 418 9.96 18.25 -10.50
C GLY A 418 10.12 19.04 -11.79
N GLY A 419 9.02 19.57 -12.32
CA GLY A 419 8.92 20.22 -13.62
C GLY A 419 8.02 19.43 -14.56
N LEU A 420 6.90 20.05 -14.94
CA LEU A 420 5.85 19.43 -15.76
C LEU A 420 6.41 18.86 -17.08
N GLY A 421 6.09 17.59 -17.34
CA GLY A 421 6.46 16.92 -18.60
C GLY A 421 7.90 16.41 -18.66
N THR A 422 8.67 16.51 -17.55
CA THR A 422 9.99 15.90 -17.46
C THR A 422 9.94 14.66 -16.56
N ALA A 423 10.27 13.49 -17.10
CA ALA A 423 10.29 12.24 -16.32
C ALA A 423 11.33 12.31 -15.19
N TYR A 424 12.51 12.88 -15.46
CA TYR A 424 13.56 13.09 -14.46
C TYR A 424 13.12 14.06 -13.36
N GLY A 425 12.38 15.12 -13.70
CA GLY A 425 11.75 16.01 -12.74
C GLY A 425 10.84 15.24 -11.80
N ALA A 426 9.93 14.43 -12.33
CA ALA A 426 9.00 13.65 -11.52
C ALA A 426 9.69 12.65 -10.58
N MET A 427 10.81 12.04 -11.00
CA MET A 427 11.61 11.17 -10.13
C MET A 427 12.17 11.91 -8.91
N VAL A 428 12.84 13.04 -9.14
CA VAL A 428 13.43 13.85 -8.07
C VAL A 428 12.33 14.49 -7.21
N GLY A 429 11.26 14.97 -7.85
CA GLY A 429 10.11 15.56 -7.17
C GLY A 429 9.41 14.56 -6.24
N GLY A 430 9.22 13.31 -6.67
CA GLY A 430 8.63 12.25 -5.84
C GLY A 430 9.48 11.95 -4.61
N LEU A 431 10.81 11.87 -4.78
CA LEU A 431 11.74 11.68 -3.67
C LEU A 431 11.68 12.83 -2.65
N ILE A 432 11.68 14.08 -3.13
CA ILE A 432 11.61 15.25 -2.25
C ILE A 432 10.26 15.29 -1.52
N ILE A 433 9.16 15.05 -2.23
CA ILE A 433 7.82 15.02 -1.63
C ILE A 433 7.73 13.95 -0.53
N GLY A 434 8.23 12.74 -0.78
CA GLY A 434 8.22 11.67 0.23
C GLY A 434 9.09 11.99 1.45
N LEU A 435 10.29 12.53 1.23
CA LEU A 435 11.18 12.96 2.32
C LEU A 435 10.57 14.08 3.15
N VAL A 436 9.98 15.09 2.52
CA VAL A 436 9.35 16.21 3.21
C VAL A 436 8.11 15.78 3.96
N ALA A 437 7.25 14.93 3.37
CA ALA A 437 6.11 14.37 4.04
C ALA A 437 6.55 13.66 5.34
N GLN A 438 7.51 12.74 5.24
CA GLN A 438 7.92 11.96 6.40
C GLN A 438 8.73 12.75 7.44
N LEU A 439 9.63 13.65 7.02
CA LEU A 439 10.42 14.46 7.95
C LEU A 439 9.60 15.54 8.63
N SER A 440 8.52 16.03 8.00
CA SER A 440 7.62 17.00 8.63
C SER A 440 7.01 16.47 9.92
N THR A 441 6.85 15.15 10.04
CA THR A 441 6.26 14.51 11.24
C THR A 441 7.19 14.55 12.47
N LEU A 442 8.42 15.05 12.33
CA LEU A 442 9.29 15.34 13.48
C LEU A 442 8.78 16.54 14.29
N TRP A 443 8.16 17.51 13.62
CA TRP A 443 7.70 18.76 14.24
C TRP A 443 6.19 18.89 14.26
N PHE A 444 5.50 18.16 13.38
CA PHE A 444 4.06 18.27 13.19
C PHE A 444 3.37 16.92 13.37
N PRO A 445 2.06 16.92 13.67
CA PRO A 445 1.26 15.70 13.67
C PRO A 445 1.32 14.99 12.32
N SER A 446 1.34 13.65 12.33
CA SER A 446 1.44 12.83 11.11
C SER A 446 0.27 13.04 10.14
N GLN A 447 -0.90 13.44 10.64
CA GLN A 447 -2.07 13.76 9.83
C GLN A 447 -1.80 14.91 8.84
N LEU A 448 -0.85 15.80 9.15
CA LEU A 448 -0.52 16.95 8.30
C LEU A 448 0.58 16.65 7.27
N MET A 449 1.09 15.42 7.18
CA MET A 449 2.25 15.14 6.31
C MET A 449 1.96 15.42 4.84
N ASN A 450 0.74 15.08 4.37
CA ASN A 450 0.32 15.31 2.99
C ASN A 450 0.11 16.81 2.72
N ALA A 451 -0.37 17.56 3.72
CA ALA A 451 -0.50 19.01 3.63
C ALA A 451 0.86 19.70 3.46
N TRP A 452 1.89 19.25 4.17
CA TRP A 452 3.26 19.79 4.03
C TRP A 452 3.89 19.46 2.67
N ALA A 453 3.67 18.26 2.16
CA ALA A 453 4.07 17.90 0.79
C ALA A 453 3.44 18.84 -0.25
N LEU A 454 2.14 19.13 -0.13
CA LEU A 454 1.43 20.06 -1.01
C LEU A 454 1.88 21.52 -0.79
N GLY A 455 2.13 21.91 0.46
CA GLY A 455 2.66 23.23 0.81
C GLY A 455 4.01 23.51 0.16
N LEU A 456 4.91 22.50 0.13
CA LEU A 456 6.18 22.59 -0.57
C LEU A 456 6.00 22.84 -2.07
N MET A 457 5.03 22.17 -2.71
CA MET A 457 4.69 22.44 -4.11
C MET A 457 4.24 23.89 -4.31
N ILE A 458 3.40 24.43 -3.42
CA ILE A 458 2.94 25.83 -3.50
C ILE A 458 4.13 26.79 -3.38
N ILE A 459 4.99 26.58 -2.39
CA ILE A 459 6.22 27.38 -2.20
C ILE A 459 7.09 27.32 -3.45
N MET A 460 7.25 26.13 -4.02
CA MET A 460 8.02 25.97 -5.25
C MET A 460 7.40 26.74 -6.42
N LEU A 461 6.09 26.71 -6.59
CA LEU A 461 5.43 27.45 -7.67
C LEU A 461 5.61 28.97 -7.53
N LEU A 462 5.66 29.49 -6.30
CA LEU A 462 5.93 30.90 -6.03
C LEU A 462 7.38 31.30 -6.35
N VAL A 463 8.35 30.43 -6.03
CA VAL A 463 9.78 30.74 -6.17
C VAL A 463 10.32 30.37 -7.56
N ARG A 464 9.87 29.25 -8.12
CA ARG A 464 10.29 28.66 -9.40
C ARG A 464 9.12 27.91 -10.06
N PRO A 465 8.25 28.60 -10.81
CA PRO A 465 7.04 28.01 -11.41
C PRO A 465 7.33 26.92 -12.46
N GLN A 466 8.57 26.80 -12.94
CA GLN A 466 8.98 25.76 -13.88
C GLN A 466 9.35 24.43 -13.20
N GLY A 467 9.38 24.37 -11.86
CA GLY A 467 9.89 23.22 -11.12
C GLY A 467 11.42 23.18 -11.05
N ILE A 468 11.97 22.15 -10.39
CA ILE A 468 13.40 22.05 -10.06
C ILE A 468 14.22 21.79 -11.32
N LEU A 469 13.72 20.94 -12.22
CA LEU A 469 14.39 20.53 -13.46
C LEU A 469 13.70 21.08 -14.72
N GLY A 470 12.77 22.03 -14.57
CA GLY A 470 12.12 22.69 -15.71
C GLY A 470 13.09 23.51 -16.55
N ARG A 471 12.92 23.45 -17.88
CA ARG A 471 13.67 24.31 -18.80
C ARG A 471 13.01 25.68 -18.87
N ARG A 472 13.83 26.74 -18.80
CA ARG A 472 13.39 28.11 -19.10
C ARG A 472 13.06 28.21 -20.58
N GLU A 473 11.77 28.31 -20.90
CA GLU A 473 11.36 28.85 -22.19
C GLU A 473 11.88 30.29 -22.25
N ARG A 474 12.78 30.54 -23.21
CA ARG A 474 13.09 31.92 -23.61
C ARG A 474 11.86 32.39 -24.37
N VAL A 475 10.99 33.12 -23.68
CA VAL A 475 9.96 33.93 -24.35
C VAL A 475 10.75 34.97 -25.15
N GLY A 476 10.85 34.72 -26.45
CA GLY A 476 11.52 35.57 -27.44
C GLY A 476 10.49 36.15 -28.38
#